data_AF-A0A8R1IKN5-F1
#
_entry.id   AF-A0A8R1IKN5-F1
#
_cell.length_a   1.000
_cell.length_b   1.000
_cell.length_c   1.000
_cell.angle_alpha   90.00
_cell.angle_beta   90.00
_cell.angle_gamma   90.00
#
_symmetry.space_group_name_H-M   'P 1'
#
loop_
_entity.id
_entity.type
_entity.pdbx_description
1 polymer ?
#
loop_
_entity_poly.entity_id
_entity_poly.type
_entity_poly.pdbx_seq_one_letter_code
_entity_poly.pdbx_strand_id
1 'polypeptide(L)'
;FCNARTPVEDAYFAHLDHTGRRTDIEMRPELCLGAYDLVATKQYCKNGLAPKEPAFIFMIDVSYSAISNGMLPLLCQNMEKVLRNLPRESGQLESTIRVGLATFDQVVHFFDLSSASPKMLVMTDVQEPFVPLVDGLLLPYNEALPGLRAALSEIPKIFSQSKTTETILQPVVQAGLDALKCADRAGKLIVFSTVLPTFEAPGKLKSKNDRSLLGTEKEKTALVPQDESYTKLGEQCVKFGVTVDLFLFPSGFIDVATIGQLSAVSGGSIFKFQYFSA
;
A
#
# COMPACT_ATOMS: atom_id res chain seq x y z
N PHE A 1 -12.39 23.79 -27.55
CA PHE A 1 -13.51 23.06 -26.92
C PHE A 1 -14.81 23.88 -26.91
N CYS A 2 -14.86 25.05 -26.27
CA CYS A 2 -16.11 25.82 -26.10
C CYS A 2 -16.24 27.10 -26.95
N ASN A 3 -15.29 27.38 -27.86
CA ASN A 3 -15.23 28.59 -28.69
C ASN A 3 -15.15 29.93 -27.94
N ALA A 4 -14.89 29.92 -26.63
CA ALA A 4 -14.62 31.13 -25.86
C ALA A 4 -13.27 31.74 -26.24
N ARG A 5 -13.17 33.07 -26.12
CA ARG A 5 -11.92 33.81 -26.33
C ARG A 5 -11.28 34.11 -24.98
N THR A 6 -10.02 33.74 -24.81
CA THR A 6 -9.23 34.07 -23.63
C THR A 6 -8.02 34.93 -24.05
N PRO A 7 -7.66 35.98 -23.29
CA PRO A 7 -6.42 36.69 -23.53
C PRO A 7 -5.23 35.76 -23.29
N VAL A 8 -4.15 35.94 -24.05
CA VAL A 8 -2.88 35.25 -23.83
C VAL A 8 -2.10 36.05 -22.79
N GLU A 9 -1.61 35.39 -21.74
CA GLU A 9 -0.77 36.04 -20.72
C GLU A 9 0.57 36.48 -21.32
N ASP A 10 1.10 37.61 -20.85
CA ASP A 10 2.34 38.21 -21.38
C ASP A 10 3.53 37.25 -21.33
N ALA A 11 3.66 36.48 -20.24
CA ALA A 11 4.74 35.50 -20.07
C ALA A 11 4.65 34.31 -21.06
N TYR A 12 3.48 34.07 -21.64
CA TYR A 12 3.23 33.00 -22.61
C TYR A 12 3.04 33.53 -24.05
N PHE A 13 3.17 34.84 -24.26
CA PHE A 13 2.94 35.45 -25.57
C PHE A 13 3.98 35.00 -26.62
N ALA A 14 3.51 34.77 -27.85
CA ALA A 14 4.37 34.64 -29.03
C ALA A 14 3.64 35.17 -30.26
N HIS A 15 4.42 35.65 -31.23
CA HIS A 15 3.88 36.17 -32.48
C HIS A 15 3.30 35.06 -33.37
N LEU A 16 2.33 35.43 -34.21
CA LEU A 16 1.85 34.59 -35.29
C LEU A 16 2.72 34.79 -36.54
N ASP A 17 2.88 33.72 -37.31
CA ASP A 17 3.47 33.76 -38.65
C ASP A 17 2.46 34.27 -39.70
N HIS A 18 2.89 34.32 -40.95
CA HIS A 18 2.07 34.76 -42.09
C HIS A 18 0.85 33.87 -42.37
N THR A 19 0.78 32.66 -41.81
CA THR A 19 -0.35 31.73 -41.90
C THR A 19 -1.30 31.81 -40.70
N GLY A 20 -1.00 32.68 -39.72
CA GLY A 20 -1.76 32.80 -38.48
C GLY A 20 -1.44 31.72 -37.46
N ARG A 21 -0.36 30.95 -37.64
CA ARG A 21 0.11 29.96 -36.67
C ARG A 21 1.12 30.58 -35.72
N ARG A 22 1.14 30.15 -34.47
CA ARG A 22 2.13 30.62 -33.50
C ARG A 22 3.54 30.19 -33.93
N THR A 23 4.48 31.13 -33.86
CA THR A 23 5.89 30.91 -34.22
C THR A 23 6.62 29.88 -33.34
N ASP A 24 6.13 29.68 -32.11
CA ASP A 24 6.70 28.74 -31.15
C ASP A 24 5.99 27.38 -31.07
N ILE A 25 5.03 27.12 -31.98
CA ILE A 25 4.14 25.96 -31.88
C ILE A 25 4.88 24.62 -31.84
N GLU A 26 5.97 24.46 -32.60
CA GLU A 26 6.74 23.20 -32.64
C GLU A 26 7.77 23.08 -31.52
N MET A 27 8.05 24.18 -30.81
CA MET A 27 9.02 24.21 -29.70
C MET A 27 8.39 23.85 -28.35
N ARG A 28 7.07 23.76 -28.29
CA ARG A 28 6.29 23.60 -27.06
C ARG A 28 5.45 22.32 -27.13
N PRO A 29 5.78 21.29 -26.33
CA PRO A 29 5.03 20.02 -26.31
C PRO A 29 3.53 20.21 -26.13
N GLU A 30 3.11 21.17 -25.30
CA GLU A 30 1.71 21.45 -25.02
C GLU A 30 0.91 22.02 -26.21
N LEU A 31 1.62 22.48 -27.25
CA LEU A 31 1.02 23.03 -28.47
C LEU A 31 1.09 22.08 -29.67
N CYS A 32 1.97 21.06 -29.66
CA CYS A 32 2.20 20.18 -30.80
C CYS A 32 2.04 18.68 -30.53
N LEU A 33 2.00 18.24 -29.27
CA LEU A 33 1.84 16.83 -28.90
C LEU A 33 0.46 16.54 -28.30
N GLY A 34 -0.04 15.32 -28.53
CA GLY A 34 -1.31 14.86 -27.94
C GLY A 34 -1.22 14.47 -26.46
N ALA A 35 0.00 14.30 -25.92
CA ALA A 35 0.25 13.96 -24.53
C ALA A 35 1.55 14.63 -24.05
N TYR A 36 1.50 15.22 -22.85
CA TYR A 36 2.58 15.92 -22.18
C TYR A 36 2.23 16.09 -20.69
N ASP A 37 3.23 16.37 -19.85
CA ASP A 37 3.03 16.66 -18.43
C ASP A 37 3.23 18.15 -18.13
N LEU A 38 2.46 18.66 -17.17
CA LEU A 38 2.59 20.04 -16.69
C LEU A 38 3.04 20.04 -15.23
N VAL A 39 3.89 21.01 -14.89
CA VAL A 39 4.28 21.24 -13.50
C VAL A 39 3.10 21.86 -12.76
N ALA A 40 2.53 21.10 -11.81
CA ALA A 40 1.43 21.56 -10.98
C ALA A 40 1.90 22.64 -9.99
N THR A 41 1.18 23.76 -9.93
CA THR A 41 1.42 24.81 -8.94
C THR A 41 0.79 24.47 -7.60
N LYS A 42 1.16 25.20 -6.53
CA LYS A 42 0.70 24.93 -5.15
C LYS A 42 -0.83 24.87 -4.99
N GLN A 43 -1.59 25.58 -5.83
CA GLN A 43 -3.06 25.56 -5.81
C GLN A 43 -3.66 24.19 -6.16
N TYR A 44 -2.90 23.34 -6.85
CA TYR A 44 -3.28 21.95 -7.15
C TYR A 44 -2.86 20.97 -6.04
N CYS A 45 -2.11 21.43 -5.03
CA CYS A 45 -1.66 20.59 -3.92
C CYS A 45 -2.61 20.69 -2.73
N LYS A 46 -2.76 19.58 -1.99
CA LYS A 46 -3.56 19.53 -0.78
C LYS A 46 -3.11 20.62 0.20
N ASN A 47 -4.07 21.42 0.68
CA ASN A 47 -3.83 22.55 1.59
C ASN A 47 -2.85 23.62 1.05
N GLY A 48 -2.59 23.68 -0.26
CA GLY A 48 -1.65 24.65 -0.82
C GLY A 48 -0.17 24.36 -0.53
N LEU A 49 0.16 23.18 0.00
CA LEU A 49 1.50 22.77 0.40
C LEU A 49 2.04 21.70 -0.54
N ALA A 50 3.34 21.76 -0.84
CA ALA A 50 3.98 20.71 -1.61
C ALA A 50 3.84 19.37 -0.85
N PRO A 51 3.45 18.28 -1.54
CA PRO A 51 3.32 16.99 -0.90
C PRO A 51 4.67 16.50 -0.39
N LYS A 52 4.66 15.82 0.76
CA LYS A 52 5.86 15.11 1.24
C LYS A 52 6.12 13.87 0.38
N GLU A 53 7.35 13.38 0.42
CA GLU A 53 7.75 12.12 -0.20
C GLU A 53 6.90 10.93 0.30
N PRO A 54 6.50 9.99 -0.57
CA PRO A 54 5.63 8.90 -0.17
C PRO A 54 6.35 7.88 0.71
N ALA A 55 5.58 7.03 1.39
CA ALA A 55 6.13 5.95 2.21
C ALA A 55 5.49 4.60 1.88
N PHE A 56 6.29 3.53 1.92
CA PHE A 56 5.86 2.14 1.77
C PHE A 56 5.93 1.43 3.11
N ILE A 57 4.82 0.82 3.54
CA ILE A 57 4.76 0.00 4.75
C ILE A 57 4.57 -1.45 4.35
N PHE A 58 5.52 -2.29 4.72
CA PHE A 58 5.47 -3.73 4.48
C PHE A 58 4.83 -4.40 5.70
N MET A 59 3.68 -5.04 5.51
CA MET A 59 2.88 -5.63 6.58
C MET A 59 2.79 -7.15 6.36
N ILE A 60 3.44 -7.92 7.23
CA ILE A 60 3.73 -9.33 6.97
C ILE A 60 2.99 -10.24 7.95
N ASP A 61 2.19 -11.16 7.43
CA ASP A 61 1.57 -12.24 8.20
C ASP A 61 2.65 -13.14 8.85
N VAL A 62 2.55 -13.32 10.17
CA VAL A 62 3.43 -14.18 10.99
C VAL A 62 2.67 -15.33 11.66
N SER A 63 1.50 -15.68 11.12
CA SER A 63 0.73 -16.86 11.53
C SER A 63 1.47 -18.16 11.21
N TYR A 64 0.96 -19.26 11.80
CA TYR A 64 1.44 -20.60 11.53
C TYR A 64 1.48 -20.93 10.02
N SER A 65 0.51 -20.45 9.24
CA SER A 65 0.47 -20.71 7.79
C SER A 65 1.63 -20.01 7.06
N ALA A 66 1.97 -18.78 7.43
CA ALA A 66 3.09 -18.02 6.85
C ALA A 66 4.46 -18.65 7.12
N ILE A 67 4.60 -19.31 8.26
CA ILE A 67 5.83 -20.03 8.63
C ILE A 67 5.87 -21.39 7.93
N SER A 68 4.80 -22.18 8.04
CA SER A 68 4.76 -23.54 7.54
C SER A 68 4.85 -23.64 6.01
N ASN A 69 4.32 -22.68 5.27
CA ASN A 69 4.45 -22.64 3.81
C ASN A 69 5.76 -21.97 3.34
N GLY A 70 6.59 -21.48 4.27
CA GLY A 70 7.88 -20.86 3.98
C GLY A 70 7.82 -19.42 3.45
N MET A 71 6.65 -18.77 3.38
CA MET A 71 6.52 -17.38 2.92
C MET A 71 7.31 -16.41 3.80
N LEU A 72 7.15 -16.48 5.12
CA LEU A 72 7.80 -15.58 6.08
C LEU A 72 9.34 -15.62 5.98
N PRO A 73 10.02 -16.78 6.11
CA PRO A 73 11.47 -16.83 6.03
C PRO A 73 12.00 -16.42 4.65
N LEU A 74 11.33 -16.83 3.56
CA LEU A 74 11.72 -16.45 2.21
C LEU A 74 11.67 -14.93 2.01
N LEU A 75 10.59 -14.29 2.47
CA LEU A 75 10.41 -12.85 2.40
C LEU A 75 11.47 -12.12 3.23
N CYS A 76 11.66 -12.51 4.49
CA CYS A 76 12.67 -11.91 5.36
C CYS A 76 14.10 -12.00 4.76
N GLN A 77 14.45 -13.14 4.15
CA GLN A 77 15.76 -13.34 3.53
C GLN A 77 15.98 -12.45 2.28
N ASN A 78 14.92 -12.09 1.55
CA ASN A 78 15.04 -11.40 0.26
C ASN A 78 14.54 -9.95 0.29
N MET A 79 13.87 -9.49 1.35
CA MET A 79 13.30 -8.16 1.45
C MET A 79 14.35 -7.05 1.23
N GLU A 80 15.56 -7.21 1.75
CA GLU A 80 16.62 -6.22 1.52
C GLU A 80 16.95 -6.07 0.03
N LYS A 81 17.00 -7.18 -0.72
CA LYS A 81 17.26 -7.14 -2.17
C LYS A 81 16.14 -6.44 -2.92
N VAL A 82 14.90 -6.60 -2.46
CA VAL A 82 13.73 -5.90 -3.02
C VAL A 82 13.86 -4.40 -2.76
N LEU A 83 14.15 -4.00 -1.51
CA LEU A 83 14.22 -2.59 -1.11
C LEU A 83 15.39 -1.82 -1.72
N ARG A 84 16.49 -2.49 -2.06
CA ARG A 84 17.58 -1.85 -2.85
C ARG A 84 17.11 -1.34 -4.21
N ASN A 85 15.99 -1.87 -4.72
CA ASN A 85 15.41 -1.50 -6.00
C ASN A 85 14.17 -0.59 -5.85
N LEU A 86 14.04 0.12 -4.72
CA LEU A 86 13.00 1.13 -4.58
C LEU A 86 13.03 2.13 -5.75
N PRO A 87 11.88 2.52 -6.31
CA PRO A 87 11.81 3.49 -7.38
C PRO A 87 12.51 4.80 -7.00
N ARG A 88 13.24 5.38 -7.95
CA ARG A 88 13.92 6.68 -7.80
C ARG A 88 13.72 7.51 -9.05
N GLU A 89 13.67 8.82 -8.89
CA GLU A 89 13.57 9.75 -10.02
C GLU A 89 14.85 9.73 -10.86
N SER A 90 14.72 10.12 -12.13
CA SER A 90 15.86 10.21 -13.05
C SER A 90 16.90 11.19 -12.50
N GLY A 91 18.16 10.76 -12.44
CA GLY A 91 19.27 11.55 -11.91
C GLY A 91 19.46 11.47 -10.38
N GLN A 92 18.54 10.85 -9.64
CA GLN A 92 18.72 10.58 -8.21
C GLN A 92 19.55 9.31 -7.99
N LEU A 93 20.50 9.37 -7.05
CA LEU A 93 21.28 8.19 -6.64
C LEU A 93 20.44 7.23 -5.79
N GLU A 94 19.51 7.77 -5.00
CA GLU A 94 18.74 7.03 -4.01
C GLU A 94 17.26 7.35 -4.10
N SER A 95 16.43 6.43 -3.59
CA SER A 95 14.99 6.65 -3.49
C SER A 95 14.68 7.60 -2.34
N THR A 96 13.77 8.54 -2.57
CA THR A 96 13.20 9.38 -1.51
C THR A 96 12.08 8.67 -0.75
N ILE A 97 11.64 7.50 -1.21
CA ILE A 97 10.55 6.74 -0.58
C ILE A 97 10.99 6.29 0.81
N ARG A 98 10.15 6.58 1.81
CA ARG A 98 10.36 6.09 3.18
C ARG A 98 9.84 4.67 3.34
N VAL A 99 10.44 3.92 4.25
CA VAL A 99 10.12 2.50 4.50
C VAL A 99 9.67 2.33 5.95
N GLY A 100 8.60 1.58 6.12
CA GLY A 100 8.16 1.05 7.42
C GLY A 100 7.95 -0.46 7.36
N LEU A 101 8.08 -1.11 8.52
CA LEU A 101 7.91 -2.55 8.67
C LEU A 101 6.92 -2.85 9.79
N ALA A 102 5.97 -3.72 9.50
CA ALA A 102 5.05 -4.29 10.47
C ALA A 102 4.87 -5.79 10.21
N THR A 103 4.58 -6.54 11.26
CA THR A 103 4.06 -7.91 11.15
C THR A 103 2.69 -7.99 11.78
N PHE A 104 1.91 -9.03 11.47
CA PHE A 104 0.62 -9.23 12.09
C PHE A 104 0.24 -10.70 12.22
N ASP A 105 -0.56 -10.99 13.24
CA ASP A 105 -1.29 -12.24 13.39
C ASP A 105 -2.72 -11.93 13.86
N GLN A 106 -3.02 -12.06 15.15
CA GLN A 106 -4.22 -11.55 15.82
C GLN A 106 -4.05 -10.10 16.28
N VAL A 107 -2.81 -9.60 16.34
CA VAL A 107 -2.47 -8.21 16.66
C VAL A 107 -1.47 -7.66 15.64
N VAL A 108 -1.24 -6.34 15.64
CA VAL A 108 -0.25 -5.69 14.77
C VAL A 108 1.02 -5.40 15.56
N HIS A 109 2.18 -5.68 14.97
CA HIS A 109 3.49 -5.43 15.54
C HIS A 109 4.26 -4.46 14.63
N PHE A 110 4.42 -3.22 15.07
CA PHE A 110 5.25 -2.24 14.38
C PHE A 110 6.71 -2.36 14.81
N PHE A 111 7.65 -2.03 13.92
CA PHE A 111 9.07 -2.03 14.23
C PHE A 111 9.62 -0.60 14.15
N ASP A 112 10.19 -0.12 15.25
CA ASP A 112 11.04 1.07 15.25
C ASP A 112 12.39 0.69 14.64
N LEU A 113 12.70 1.28 13.47
CA LEU A 113 13.89 0.99 12.68
C LEU A 113 15.00 2.01 12.88
N SER A 114 14.86 2.95 13.83
CA SER A 114 15.80 4.05 14.07
C SER A 114 17.18 3.60 14.58
N SER A 115 17.34 2.34 14.98
CA SER A 115 18.59 1.78 15.45
C SER A 115 18.79 0.34 14.99
N ALA A 116 20.03 -0.15 15.04
CA ALA A 116 20.36 -1.56 14.75
C ALA A 116 19.81 -2.56 15.80
N SER A 117 19.12 -2.08 16.84
CA SER A 117 18.41 -2.90 17.83
C SER A 117 16.92 -2.53 17.77
N PRO A 118 16.20 -3.02 16.74
CA PRO A 118 14.83 -2.60 16.46
C PRO A 118 13.91 -2.98 17.61
N LYS A 119 13.01 -2.07 17.97
CA LYS A 119 12.01 -2.29 19.03
C LYS A 119 10.69 -2.68 18.38
N MET A 120 10.13 -3.79 18.85
CA MET A 120 8.79 -4.22 18.44
C MET A 120 7.74 -3.56 19.35
N LEU A 121 6.78 -2.88 18.73
CA LEU A 121 5.69 -2.17 19.37
C LEU A 121 4.40 -2.91 19.05
N VAL A 122 3.82 -3.54 20.06
CA VAL A 122 2.62 -4.38 19.90
C VAL A 122 1.38 -3.52 20.10
N MET A 123 0.53 -3.47 19.08
CA MET A 123 -0.77 -2.82 19.12
C MET A 123 -1.83 -3.90 19.38
N THR A 124 -2.22 -4.02 20.65
CA THR A 124 -3.17 -5.06 21.10
C THR A 124 -4.63 -4.68 20.94
N ASP A 125 -4.95 -3.38 20.83
CA ASP A 125 -6.32 -2.93 20.56
C ASP A 125 -6.60 -3.00 19.05
N VAL A 126 -7.37 -4.00 18.67
CA VAL A 126 -7.77 -4.25 17.27
C VAL A 126 -9.11 -3.61 16.92
N GLN A 127 -9.85 -3.10 17.91
CA GLN A 127 -11.15 -2.43 17.69
C GLN A 127 -10.94 -0.95 17.35
N GLU A 128 -9.98 -0.32 18.03
CA GLU A 128 -9.55 1.05 17.77
C GLU A 128 -8.04 1.10 17.53
N PRO A 129 -7.55 0.68 16.34
CA PRO A 129 -6.14 0.72 16.01
C PRO A 129 -5.56 2.13 16.18
N PHE A 130 -4.41 2.24 16.83
CA PHE A 130 -3.66 3.48 16.92
C PHE A 130 -2.17 3.22 16.67
N VAL A 131 -1.51 4.22 16.08
CA VAL A 131 -0.09 4.14 15.79
C VAL A 131 0.69 4.53 17.03
N PRO A 132 1.52 3.64 17.61
CA PRO A 132 2.17 3.90 18.89
C PRO A 132 3.28 4.96 18.81
N LEU A 133 3.87 5.19 17.62
CA LEU A 133 4.92 6.20 17.39
C LEU A 133 4.86 6.76 15.97
N VAL A 134 5.06 8.07 15.82
CA VAL A 134 5.23 8.73 14.52
C VAL A 134 6.71 8.73 14.09
N ASP A 135 7.62 8.93 15.04
CA ASP A 135 9.07 8.95 14.81
C ASP A 135 9.65 7.52 14.85
N GLY A 136 10.57 7.21 13.94
CA GLY A 136 11.25 5.91 13.85
C GLY A 136 10.51 4.83 13.03
N LEU A 137 9.22 5.03 12.72
CA LEU A 137 8.43 4.08 11.94
C LEU A 137 8.65 4.21 10.42
N LEU A 138 8.73 5.44 9.91
CA LEU A 138 8.87 5.75 8.48
C LEU A 138 10.18 6.49 8.23
N LEU A 139 11.21 5.75 7.85
CA LEU A 139 12.57 6.29 7.67
C LEU A 139 13.01 6.18 6.21
N PRO A 140 13.90 7.06 5.73
CA PRO A 140 14.63 6.82 4.48
C PRO A 140 15.30 5.45 4.50
N TYR A 141 15.33 4.76 3.35
CA TYR A 141 15.84 3.38 3.26
C TYR A 141 17.21 3.19 3.92
N ASN A 142 18.15 4.10 3.69
CA ASN A 142 19.49 4.02 4.24
C ASN A 142 19.54 4.13 5.77
N GLU A 143 18.69 4.97 6.35
CA GLU A 143 18.58 5.10 7.80
C GLU A 143 17.88 3.90 8.41
N ALA A 144 16.87 3.36 7.72
CA ALA A 144 16.14 2.17 8.16
C ALA A 144 16.99 0.88 8.07
N LEU A 145 17.97 0.82 7.15
CA LEU A 145 18.64 -0.42 6.74
C LEU A 145 19.26 -1.22 7.90
N PRO A 146 19.99 -0.63 8.87
CA PRO A 146 20.56 -1.39 9.98
C PRO A 146 19.48 -2.03 10.86
N GLY A 147 18.45 -1.26 11.23
CA GLY A 147 17.32 -1.75 12.03
C GLY A 147 16.48 -2.77 11.27
N LEU A 148 16.26 -2.54 9.98
CA LEU A 148 15.53 -3.44 9.10
C LEU A 148 16.23 -4.80 8.98
N ARG A 149 17.54 -4.84 8.74
CA ARG A 149 18.31 -6.10 8.67
C ARG A 149 18.21 -6.88 9.97
N ALA A 150 18.35 -6.20 11.11
CA ALA A 150 18.22 -6.82 12.42
C ALA A 150 16.79 -7.37 12.62
N ALA A 151 15.75 -6.60 12.30
CA ALA A 151 14.36 -7.02 12.44
C ALA A 151 14.06 -8.23 11.56
N LEU A 152 14.45 -8.21 10.29
CA LEU A 152 14.24 -9.31 9.34
C LEU A 152 14.99 -10.59 9.74
N SER A 153 16.15 -10.47 10.42
CA SER A 153 16.87 -11.62 10.99
C SER A 153 16.13 -12.23 12.19
N GLU A 154 15.49 -11.39 13.03
CA GLU A 154 14.85 -11.85 14.27
C GLU A 154 13.39 -12.29 14.07
N ILE A 155 12.63 -11.69 13.15
CA ILE A 155 11.21 -11.99 12.92
C ILE A 155 10.95 -13.51 12.76
N PRO A 156 11.66 -14.25 11.89
CA PRO A 156 11.43 -15.69 11.76
C PRO A 156 11.72 -16.47 13.05
N LYS A 157 12.67 -16.00 13.87
CA LYS A 157 13.03 -16.64 15.15
C LYS A 157 11.94 -16.39 16.20
N ILE A 158 11.51 -15.13 16.33
CA ILE A 158 10.46 -14.68 17.26
C ILE A 158 9.19 -15.49 17.05
N PHE A 159 8.77 -15.66 15.79
CA PHE A 159 7.51 -16.31 15.47
C PHE A 159 7.64 -17.80 15.13
N SER A 160 8.85 -18.39 15.19
CA SER A 160 9.11 -19.79 14.79
C SER A 160 8.20 -20.85 15.45
N GLN A 161 7.72 -20.58 16.66
CA GLN A 161 6.82 -21.47 17.41
C GLN A 161 5.37 -20.98 17.46
N SER A 162 5.02 -20.01 16.61
CA SER A 162 3.65 -19.50 16.51
C SER A 162 2.70 -20.64 16.16
N LYS A 163 1.64 -20.77 16.98
CA LYS A 163 0.52 -21.70 16.76
C LYS A 163 -0.73 -20.95 16.31
N THR A 164 -0.59 -19.66 16.01
CA THR A 164 -1.71 -18.80 15.64
C THR A 164 -2.20 -19.18 14.25
N THR A 165 -3.44 -19.68 14.17
CA THR A 165 -4.07 -20.11 12.91
C THR A 165 -5.10 -19.11 12.37
N GLU A 166 -5.52 -18.16 13.20
CA GLU A 166 -6.48 -17.12 12.86
C GLU A 166 -5.77 -15.77 12.81
N THR A 167 -6.11 -14.94 11.84
CA THR A 167 -5.50 -13.62 11.66
C THR A 167 -6.54 -12.51 11.55
N ILE A 168 -6.05 -11.27 11.61
CA ILE A 168 -6.77 -10.04 11.30
C ILE A 168 -6.26 -9.43 9.98
N LEU A 169 -7.07 -8.62 9.29
CA LEU A 169 -6.64 -7.90 8.09
C LEU A 169 -7.13 -6.46 8.04
N GLN A 170 -8.42 -6.23 8.32
CA GLN A 170 -8.97 -4.88 8.31
C GLN A 170 -8.29 -3.95 9.35
N PRO A 171 -8.01 -4.38 10.60
CA PRO A 171 -7.24 -3.56 11.55
C PRO A 171 -5.77 -3.36 11.14
N VAL A 172 -5.18 -4.30 10.40
CA VAL A 172 -3.81 -4.20 9.86
C VAL A 172 -3.74 -3.02 8.88
N VAL A 173 -4.68 -2.98 7.93
CA VAL A 173 -4.73 -1.91 6.92
C VAL A 173 -5.11 -0.57 7.55
N GLN A 174 -6.02 -0.57 8.53
CA GLN A 174 -6.37 0.63 9.30
C GLN A 174 -5.14 1.20 10.01
N ALA A 175 -4.36 0.38 10.70
CA ALA A 175 -3.14 0.82 11.40
C ALA A 175 -2.09 1.39 10.42
N GLY A 176 -1.93 0.77 9.24
CA GLY A 176 -1.06 1.30 8.19
C GLY A 176 -1.53 2.64 7.64
N LEU A 177 -2.85 2.80 7.41
CA LEU A 177 -3.46 4.05 7.00
C LEU A 177 -3.23 5.15 8.04
N ASP A 178 -3.45 4.84 9.31
CA ASP A 178 -3.25 5.79 10.39
C ASP A 178 -1.77 6.18 10.52
N ALA A 179 -0.83 5.27 10.28
CA ALA A 179 0.61 5.57 10.30
C ALA A 179 0.97 6.61 9.24
N LEU A 180 0.48 6.43 8.01
CA LEU A 180 0.69 7.37 6.90
C LEU A 180 -0.01 8.71 7.15
N LYS A 181 -1.23 8.68 7.68
CA LYS A 181 -1.99 9.88 8.04
C LYS A 181 -1.30 10.69 9.14
N CYS A 182 -0.81 10.05 10.20
CA CYS A 182 -0.07 10.70 11.28
C CYS A 182 1.24 11.33 10.78
N ALA A 183 1.89 10.71 9.80
CA ALA A 183 3.09 11.27 9.16
C ALA A 183 2.79 12.39 8.15
N ASP A 184 1.51 12.64 7.83
CA ASP A 184 1.04 13.52 6.76
C ASP A 184 1.72 13.17 5.42
N ARG A 185 1.66 11.89 5.07
CA ARG A 185 2.27 11.32 3.86
C ARG A 185 1.25 10.48 3.09
N ALA A 186 1.25 10.62 1.77
CA ALA A 186 0.68 9.61 0.89
C ALA A 186 1.58 8.36 0.90
N GLY A 187 1.06 7.21 0.46
CA GLY A 187 1.87 6.01 0.50
C GLY A 187 1.19 4.75 0.00
N LYS A 188 1.88 3.64 0.23
CA LYS A 188 1.43 2.31 -0.16
C LYS A 188 1.58 1.33 1.00
N LEU A 189 0.54 0.58 1.27
CA LEU A 189 0.55 -0.57 2.17
C LEU A 189 0.75 -1.83 1.33
N ILE A 190 1.78 -2.60 1.63
CA ILE A 190 2.11 -3.85 0.93
C ILE A 190 1.89 -4.97 1.92
N VAL A 191 0.75 -5.66 1.80
CA VAL A 191 0.29 -6.63 2.78
C VAL A 191 0.51 -8.05 2.26
N PHE A 192 1.22 -8.86 3.01
CA PHE A 192 1.44 -10.28 2.74
C PHE A 192 0.53 -11.07 3.68
N SER A 193 -0.45 -11.81 3.14
CA SER A 193 -1.45 -12.55 3.92
C SER A 193 -1.61 -13.98 3.42
N THR A 194 -1.80 -14.93 4.34
CA THR A 194 -1.81 -16.36 4.01
C THR A 194 -3.15 -17.06 4.26
N VAL A 195 -3.98 -16.55 5.16
CA VAL A 195 -5.25 -17.19 5.56
C VAL A 195 -6.42 -16.21 5.56
N LEU A 196 -7.64 -16.75 5.55
CA LEU A 196 -8.86 -15.97 5.74
C LEU A 196 -8.83 -15.29 7.12
N PRO A 197 -9.08 -13.98 7.24
CA PRO A 197 -9.09 -13.30 8.54
C PRO A 197 -10.34 -13.69 9.33
N THR A 198 -10.23 -14.69 10.21
CA THR A 198 -11.34 -15.22 11.02
C THR A 198 -11.31 -14.81 12.49
N PHE A 199 -10.24 -14.16 12.95
CA PHE A 199 -10.13 -13.73 14.34
C PHE A 199 -11.21 -12.69 14.69
N GLU A 200 -11.59 -12.62 15.97
CA GLU A 200 -12.64 -11.70 16.45
C GLU A 200 -12.14 -10.24 16.45
N ALA A 201 -12.30 -9.59 15.31
CA ALA A 201 -11.95 -8.18 15.09
C ALA A 201 -12.84 -7.57 13.98
N PRO A 202 -12.85 -6.24 13.81
CA PRO A 202 -13.52 -5.61 12.68
C PRO A 202 -13.04 -6.21 11.35
N GLY A 203 -13.96 -6.39 10.40
CA GLY A 203 -13.68 -7.06 9.12
C GLY A 203 -13.44 -8.58 9.20
N LYS A 204 -13.81 -9.23 10.31
CA LYS A 204 -13.85 -10.70 10.42
C LYS A 204 -14.69 -11.32 9.30
N LEU A 205 -14.14 -12.32 8.64
CA LEU A 205 -14.81 -13.04 7.56
C LEU A 205 -15.23 -14.45 7.98
N LYS A 206 -16.33 -14.91 7.38
CA LYS A 206 -16.80 -16.29 7.52
C LYS A 206 -16.38 -17.09 6.29
N SER A 207 -16.07 -18.37 6.46
CA SER A 207 -15.76 -19.26 5.33
C SER A 207 -17.03 -19.62 4.54
N LYS A 208 -17.52 -18.71 3.70
CA LYS A 208 -18.68 -18.91 2.82
C LYS A 208 -18.27 -19.39 1.42
N ASN A 209 -17.75 -20.60 1.32
CA ASN A 209 -17.39 -21.21 0.04
C ASN A 209 -18.47 -22.19 -0.44
N ASP A 210 -19.65 -21.66 -0.79
CA ASP A 210 -20.77 -22.49 -1.25
C ASP A 210 -20.62 -22.83 -2.75
N ARG A 211 -20.02 -24.00 -3.00
CA ARG A 211 -19.79 -24.52 -4.36
C ARG A 211 -21.10 -24.86 -5.10
N SER A 212 -22.23 -24.98 -4.40
CA SER A 212 -23.53 -25.25 -5.04
C SER A 212 -24.06 -24.07 -5.85
N LEU A 213 -23.51 -22.88 -5.64
CA LEU A 213 -23.89 -21.67 -6.37
C LEU A 213 -23.29 -21.58 -7.78
N LEU A 214 -22.19 -22.29 -8.04
CA LEU A 214 -21.46 -22.23 -9.31
C LEU A 214 -22.33 -22.73 -10.47
N GLY A 215 -22.42 -21.96 -11.56
CA GLY A 215 -23.26 -22.28 -12.71
C GLY A 215 -24.76 -22.01 -12.51
N THR A 216 -25.15 -21.35 -11.41
CA THR A 216 -26.54 -20.94 -11.14
C THR A 216 -26.71 -19.43 -11.30
N GLU A 217 -27.95 -18.93 -11.40
CA GLU A 217 -28.23 -17.49 -11.37
C GLU A 217 -27.74 -16.78 -10.09
N LYS A 218 -27.53 -17.56 -9.03
CA LYS A 218 -27.02 -17.07 -7.74
C LYS A 218 -25.50 -17.04 -7.67
N GLU A 219 -24.76 -17.51 -8.68
CA GLU A 219 -23.29 -17.48 -8.69
C GLU A 219 -22.73 -16.07 -8.42
N LYS A 220 -23.40 -15.04 -8.93
CA LYS A 220 -23.06 -13.63 -8.68
C LYS A 220 -22.93 -13.29 -7.19
N THR A 221 -23.66 -13.96 -6.30
CA THR A 221 -23.59 -13.67 -4.86
C THR A 221 -22.29 -14.17 -4.22
N ALA A 222 -21.59 -15.12 -4.85
CA ALA A 222 -20.26 -15.55 -4.41
C ALA A 222 -19.15 -14.53 -4.78
N LEU A 223 -19.45 -13.58 -5.66
CA LEU A 223 -18.54 -12.51 -6.10
C LEU A 223 -18.83 -11.17 -5.40
N VAL A 224 -19.82 -11.13 -4.51
CA VAL A 224 -20.18 -9.94 -3.74
C VAL A 224 -19.44 -10.00 -2.39
N PRO A 225 -18.82 -8.90 -1.94
CA PRO A 225 -18.24 -8.80 -0.61
C PRO A 225 -19.24 -9.22 0.49
N GLN A 226 -18.76 -9.87 1.55
CA GLN A 226 -19.63 -10.28 2.66
C GLN A 226 -20.28 -9.09 3.39
N ASP A 227 -19.56 -7.98 3.46
CA ASP A 227 -20.01 -6.68 3.98
C ASP A 227 -19.20 -5.54 3.34
N GLU A 228 -19.51 -4.30 3.72
CA GLU A 228 -18.91 -3.08 3.16
C GLU A 228 -17.66 -2.60 3.92
N SER A 229 -17.19 -3.31 4.95
CA SER A 229 -16.12 -2.83 5.84
C SER A 229 -14.81 -2.58 5.08
N TYR A 230 -14.42 -3.51 4.20
CA TYR A 230 -13.22 -3.38 3.37
C TYR A 230 -13.37 -2.32 2.27
N THR A 231 -14.55 -2.17 1.68
CA THR A 231 -14.82 -1.10 0.69
C THR A 231 -14.69 0.27 1.35
N LYS A 232 -15.32 0.48 2.51
CA LYS A 232 -15.23 1.74 3.27
C LYS A 232 -13.80 2.04 3.70
N LEU A 233 -13.03 1.04 4.11
CA LEU A 233 -11.61 1.23 4.42
C LEU A 233 -10.81 1.61 3.17
N GLY A 234 -11.08 0.99 2.02
CA GLY A 234 -10.49 1.38 0.73
C GLY A 234 -10.78 2.84 0.36
N GLU A 235 -12.02 3.31 0.54
CA GLU A 235 -12.41 4.71 0.32
C GLU A 235 -11.66 5.67 1.26
N GLN A 236 -11.47 5.28 2.52
CA GLN A 236 -10.66 6.05 3.46
C GLN A 236 -9.19 6.10 3.03
N CYS A 237 -8.63 5.00 2.54
CA CYS A 237 -7.27 4.97 2.00
C CYS A 237 -7.12 5.99 0.85
N VAL A 238 -8.05 6.01 -0.11
CA VAL A 238 -8.06 7.00 -1.21
C VAL A 238 -8.09 8.43 -0.69
N LYS A 239 -8.94 8.73 0.32
CA LYS A 239 -9.06 10.07 0.91
C LYS A 239 -7.73 10.60 1.47
N PHE A 240 -6.84 9.71 1.90
CA PHE A 240 -5.52 10.07 2.44
C PHE A 240 -4.36 9.76 1.49
N GLY A 241 -4.63 9.42 0.22
CA GLY A 241 -3.59 9.12 -0.76
C GLY A 241 -2.82 7.83 -0.44
N VAL A 242 -3.53 6.85 0.13
CA VAL A 242 -2.98 5.53 0.47
C VAL A 242 -3.53 4.50 -0.51
N THR A 243 -2.64 3.67 -1.05
CA THR A 243 -2.97 2.51 -1.88
C THR A 243 -2.63 1.21 -1.15
N VAL A 244 -3.41 0.16 -1.37
CA VAL A 244 -3.19 -1.16 -0.73
C VAL A 244 -2.90 -2.23 -1.79
N ASP A 245 -1.70 -2.80 -1.76
CA ASP A 245 -1.34 -3.99 -2.54
C ASP A 245 -1.43 -5.24 -1.66
N LEU A 246 -2.07 -6.28 -2.18
CA LEU A 246 -2.26 -7.56 -1.48
C LEU A 246 -1.45 -8.66 -2.16
N PHE A 247 -0.53 -9.27 -1.42
CA PHE A 247 0.17 -10.49 -1.77
C PHE A 247 -0.43 -11.65 -0.96
N LEU A 248 -1.22 -12.48 -1.63
CA LEU A 248 -2.02 -13.54 -1.03
C LEU A 248 -1.39 -14.91 -1.28
N PHE A 249 -1.17 -15.70 -0.23
CA PHE A 249 -0.60 -17.05 -0.31
C PHE A 249 -1.54 -18.11 0.27
N PRO A 250 -2.79 -18.22 -0.22
CA PRO A 250 -3.79 -19.08 0.38
C PRO A 250 -3.53 -20.56 0.10
N SER A 251 -3.66 -21.38 1.14
CA SER A 251 -3.81 -22.85 1.05
C SER A 251 -5.28 -23.29 0.99
N GLY A 252 -6.23 -22.35 1.07
CA GLY A 252 -7.66 -22.61 1.07
C GLY A 252 -8.48 -21.43 0.55
N PHE A 253 -9.75 -21.35 0.96
CA PHE A 253 -10.61 -20.21 0.66
C PHE A 253 -10.16 -18.97 1.48
N ILE A 254 -10.02 -17.82 0.82
CA ILE A 254 -9.56 -16.55 1.43
C ILE A 254 -10.48 -15.36 1.13
N ASP A 255 -11.61 -15.61 0.45
CA ASP A 255 -12.61 -14.59 0.10
C ASP A 255 -12.04 -13.32 -0.56
N VAL A 256 -11.43 -13.50 -1.73
CA VAL A 256 -10.84 -12.40 -2.52
C VAL A 256 -11.89 -11.36 -2.92
N ALA A 257 -13.17 -11.74 -3.07
CA ALA A 257 -14.25 -10.82 -3.40
C ALA A 257 -14.39 -9.72 -2.35
N THR A 258 -14.26 -10.08 -1.07
CA THR A 258 -14.32 -9.15 0.06
C THR A 258 -13.00 -8.42 0.29
N ILE A 259 -11.90 -9.13 0.53
CA ILE A 259 -10.62 -8.47 0.91
C ILE A 259 -10.01 -7.69 -0.25
N GLY A 260 -10.29 -8.10 -1.49
CA GLY A 260 -9.81 -7.44 -2.70
C GLY A 260 -10.39 -6.04 -2.93
N GLN A 261 -11.48 -5.69 -2.24
CA GLN A 261 -12.04 -4.33 -2.27
C GLN A 261 -11.01 -3.27 -1.85
N LEU A 262 -10.10 -3.62 -0.94
CA LEU A 262 -9.01 -2.73 -0.51
C LEU A 262 -8.18 -2.27 -1.71
N SER A 263 -7.69 -3.21 -2.51
CA SER A 263 -6.88 -2.90 -3.70
C SER A 263 -7.72 -2.31 -4.81
N ALA A 264 -8.91 -2.85 -5.07
CA ALA A 264 -9.77 -2.39 -6.17
C ALA A 264 -10.18 -0.91 -6.02
N VAL A 265 -10.57 -0.49 -4.81
CA VAL A 265 -10.99 0.89 -4.54
C VAL A 265 -9.79 1.83 -4.46
N SER A 266 -8.68 1.38 -3.87
CA SER A 266 -7.50 2.23 -3.63
C SER A 266 -6.50 2.29 -4.80
N GLY A 267 -6.81 1.65 -5.94
CA GLY A 267 -5.94 1.62 -7.13
C GLY A 267 -4.72 0.71 -6.97
N GLY A 268 -4.78 -0.26 -6.06
CA GLY A 268 -3.73 -1.24 -5.80
C GLY A 268 -3.85 -2.50 -6.65
N SER A 269 -3.00 -3.47 -6.34
CA SER A 269 -2.90 -4.75 -7.05
C SER A 269 -3.07 -5.94 -6.11
N ILE A 270 -3.61 -7.04 -6.67
CA ILE A 270 -3.75 -8.31 -5.95
C ILE A 270 -2.90 -9.37 -6.66
N PHE A 271 -1.96 -9.96 -5.94
CA PHE A 271 -1.12 -11.06 -6.40
C PHE A 271 -1.49 -12.31 -5.60
N LYS A 272 -2.02 -13.33 -6.26
CA LYS A 272 -2.50 -14.56 -5.60
C LYS A 272 -1.65 -15.76 -5.99
N PHE A 273 -1.02 -16.38 -5.00
CA PHE A 273 -0.19 -17.57 -5.13
C PHE A 273 -0.86 -18.74 -4.40
N GLN A 274 -1.74 -19.45 -5.12
CA GLN A 274 -2.53 -20.55 -4.57
C GLN A 274 -1.64 -21.76 -4.24
N TYR A 275 -1.81 -22.36 -3.06
CA TYR A 275 -1.03 -23.52 -2.58
C TYR A 275 0.49 -23.31 -2.63
N PHE A 276 0.94 -22.09 -2.31
CA PHE A 276 2.36 -21.77 -2.24
C PHE A 276 3.10 -22.65 -1.24
N SER A 277 4.32 -23.07 -1.60
CA SER A 277 5.32 -23.69 -0.74
C SER A 277 6.69 -23.24 -1.22
N ALA A 278 7.51 -22.70 -0.32
CA ALA A 278 8.90 -22.31 -0.59
C ALA A 278 9.85 -23.52 -0.64
#